data_AF-A0A1H6I6X9-F1
#
_entry.id   AF-A0A1H6I6X9-F1
#
_cell.length_a   1.000
_cell.length_b   1.000
_cell.length_c   1.000
_cell.angle_alpha   90.00
_cell.angle_beta   90.00
_cell.angle_gamma   90.00
#
_symmetry.space_group_name_H-M   'P 1'
#
loop_
_entity.id
_entity.type
_entity.pdbx_description
1 polymer ?
#
loop_
_entity_poly.entity_id
_entity_poly.type
_entity_poly.pdbx_seq_one_letter_code
_entity_poly.pdbx_strand_id
1 'polypeptide(L)'
;MTFASDSCTAAPVPRARTALAARIVLGAVLSLSVLACANTFPAPNSDEETLEVVFDVSSVSDFIRQTETGHNVSQFSLGWFIDTLLIDIASRDEELFRYFHRDGLLMSSYLQTTFQSHPREEIATLLRMADDGNQTLRLAACHALGALLYIPNAKDPPAVQDNDRRLLLGELTALRELQLQARDQARPR
;
A
#
# COMPACT_ATOMS: atom_id res chain seq x y z
N MET A 1 12.47 -21.64 -61.93
CA MET A 1 12.25 -23.09 -62.09
C MET A 1 10.97 -23.45 -61.37
N THR A 2 10.26 -24.38 -61.99
CA THR A 2 8.82 -24.63 -61.90
C THR A 2 8.57 -25.93 -61.14
N PHE A 3 7.32 -26.14 -60.69
CA PHE A 3 6.69 -27.38 -60.20
C PHE A 3 7.03 -27.79 -58.76
N ALA A 4 6.14 -28.39 -57.96
CA ALA A 4 4.70 -28.61 -57.99
C ALA A 4 4.36 -29.34 -56.68
N SER A 5 3.13 -29.14 -56.19
CA SER A 5 2.17 -30.16 -55.70
C SER A 5 2.68 -31.36 -54.88
N ASP A 6 2.05 -31.73 -53.76
CA ASP A 6 0.69 -32.26 -53.78
C ASP A 6 -0.07 -32.11 -52.45
N SER A 7 -1.37 -31.98 -52.63
CA SER A 7 -2.46 -31.94 -51.68
C SER A 7 -2.85 -33.35 -51.18
N CYS A 8 -3.97 -33.41 -50.43
CA CYS A 8 -4.85 -34.57 -50.16
C CYS A 8 -4.62 -35.32 -48.83
N THR A 9 -5.64 -35.73 -48.06
CA THR A 9 -7.12 -35.59 -48.11
C THR A 9 -7.67 -35.98 -46.74
N ALA A 10 -8.82 -35.37 -46.41
CA ALA A 10 -9.70 -35.62 -45.28
C ALA A 10 -10.11 -37.09 -45.02
N ALA A 11 -10.54 -37.40 -43.79
CA ALA A 11 -11.95 -37.69 -43.49
C ALA A 11 -12.17 -38.14 -42.03
N PRO A 12 -13.37 -37.91 -41.46
CA PRO A 12 -13.74 -38.21 -40.09
C PRO A 12 -14.38 -39.61 -39.94
N VAL A 13 -14.33 -40.19 -38.74
CA VAL A 13 -15.15 -41.36 -38.39
C VAL A 13 -15.84 -41.14 -37.04
N PRO A 14 -17.18 -41.28 -36.96
CA PRO A 14 -17.97 -41.17 -35.74
C PRO A 14 -18.40 -42.53 -35.15
N ARG A 15 -19.03 -42.46 -33.97
CA ARG A 15 -19.79 -43.50 -33.21
C ARG A 15 -18.89 -44.45 -32.39
N ALA A 16 -19.29 -44.96 -31.22
CA ALA A 16 -20.62 -45.16 -30.64
C ALA A 16 -20.57 -45.21 -29.10
N ARG A 17 -21.77 -45.13 -28.53
CA ARG A 17 -22.17 -45.18 -27.12
C ARG A 17 -21.95 -46.54 -26.45
N THR A 18 -21.63 -46.54 -25.15
CA THR A 18 -22.13 -47.43 -24.07
C THR A 18 -21.74 -46.78 -22.73
N ALA A 19 -22.64 -46.25 -21.90
CA ALA A 19 -23.63 -46.88 -21.00
C ALA A 19 -23.04 -47.56 -19.74
N LEU A 20 -23.61 -47.16 -18.59
CA LEU A 20 -23.51 -47.74 -17.22
C LEU A 20 -22.16 -47.55 -16.48
N ALA A 21 -22.09 -47.31 -15.17
CA ALA A 21 -23.08 -47.26 -14.12
C ALA A 21 -22.49 -46.50 -12.89
N ALA A 22 -23.39 -45.90 -12.12
CA ALA A 22 -23.38 -45.74 -10.67
C ALA A 22 -22.03 -45.52 -9.93
N ARG A 23 -21.95 -44.40 -9.21
CA ARG A 23 -22.17 -44.42 -7.76
C ARG A 23 -22.23 -43.01 -7.18
N ILE A 24 -23.36 -42.77 -6.53
CA ILE A 24 -23.64 -41.67 -5.60
C ILE A 24 -22.53 -41.65 -4.56
N VAL A 25 -21.77 -40.54 -4.47
CA VAL A 25 -21.13 -40.15 -3.21
C VAL A 25 -21.79 -38.86 -2.80
N LEU A 26 -22.63 -39.01 -1.80
CA LEU A 26 -23.29 -38.00 -1.01
C LEU A 26 -22.21 -37.17 -0.30
N GLY A 27 -21.69 -36.14 -0.95
CA GLY A 27 -20.84 -35.13 -0.33
C GLY A 27 -21.73 -34.00 0.16
N ALA A 28 -21.96 -33.96 1.47
CA ALA A 28 -22.75 -32.94 2.14
C ALA A 28 -22.35 -31.53 1.68
N VAL A 29 -23.28 -30.82 1.05
CA VAL A 29 -23.21 -29.38 0.85
C VAL A 29 -23.42 -28.74 2.22
N LEU A 30 -22.32 -28.51 2.93
CA LEU A 30 -22.28 -27.64 4.10
C LEU A 30 -22.34 -26.20 3.61
N SER A 31 -23.58 -25.73 3.53
CA SER A 31 -23.95 -24.33 3.51
C SER A 31 -23.43 -23.62 4.77
N LEU A 32 -23.15 -22.32 4.61
CA LEU A 32 -22.77 -21.31 5.60
C LEU A 32 -21.30 -21.26 6.03
N SER A 33 -20.53 -20.52 5.25
CA SER A 33 -19.43 -19.69 5.79
C SER A 33 -19.60 -18.26 5.27
N VAL A 34 -20.74 -17.66 5.59
CA VAL A 34 -20.94 -16.20 5.54
C VAL A 34 -21.19 -15.79 6.99
N LEU A 35 -20.11 -15.56 7.76
CA LEU A 35 -20.05 -14.79 9.01
C LEU A 35 -18.72 -15.16 9.72
N ALA A 36 -17.62 -14.48 9.41
CA ALA A 36 -16.48 -14.29 10.32
C ALA A 36 -15.36 -13.44 9.66
N CYS A 37 -15.70 -12.29 9.10
CA CYS A 37 -14.70 -11.24 8.78
C CYS A 37 -15.05 -9.94 9.51
N ALA A 38 -15.57 -10.03 10.74
CA ALA A 38 -16.05 -8.86 11.47
C ALA A 38 -15.17 -8.42 12.64
N ASN A 39 -14.17 -9.18 13.10
CA ASN A 39 -13.45 -8.87 14.34
C ASN A 39 -11.92 -9.04 14.24
N THR A 40 -11.29 -8.38 13.27
CA THR A 40 -9.82 -8.16 13.31
C THR A 40 -9.45 -6.71 13.61
N PHE A 41 -10.40 -5.89 14.06
CA PHE A 41 -10.05 -4.65 14.73
C PHE A 41 -9.77 -4.94 16.21
N PRO A 42 -8.54 -4.68 16.71
CA PRO A 42 -8.32 -4.68 18.15
C PRO A 42 -9.28 -3.68 18.80
N ALA A 43 -9.96 -4.10 19.85
CA ALA A 43 -10.83 -3.21 20.62
C ALA A 43 -10.00 -2.02 21.14
N PRO A 44 -10.53 -0.78 21.11
CA PRO A 44 -9.83 0.38 21.61
C PRO A 44 -9.62 0.23 23.12
N ASN A 45 -8.38 -0.05 23.52
CA ASN A 45 -7.98 -0.07 24.92
C ASN A 45 -7.79 1.38 25.39
N SER A 46 -8.74 1.89 26.17
CA SER A 46 -8.64 3.00 27.13
C SER A 46 -7.67 4.16 26.81
N ASP A 47 -8.15 5.07 25.96
CA ASP A 47 -8.09 6.54 25.88
C ASP A 47 -6.98 7.44 26.51
N GLU A 48 -6.00 6.99 27.30
CA GLU A 48 -4.96 7.91 27.84
C GLU A 48 -3.50 7.61 27.45
N GLU A 49 -3.13 6.37 27.14
CA GLU A 49 -1.74 6.03 26.78
C GLU A 49 -1.49 5.93 25.26
N THR A 50 -2.55 5.95 24.45
CA THR A 50 -2.47 5.60 23.02
C THR A 50 -2.17 6.79 22.10
N LEU A 51 -2.25 8.01 22.61
CA LEU A 51 -2.09 9.24 21.81
C LEU A 51 -0.66 9.81 21.81
N GLU A 52 0.27 9.27 22.60
CA GLU A 52 1.67 9.74 22.63
C GLU A 52 2.59 9.00 21.65
N VAL A 53 2.21 7.76 21.24
CA VAL A 53 2.89 7.00 20.17
C VAL A 53 2.48 7.48 18.78
N VAL A 54 1.78 8.61 18.70
CA VAL A 54 0.97 8.97 17.53
C VAL A 54 1.78 9.23 16.29
N PHE A 55 3.00 9.73 16.40
CA PHE A 55 3.91 9.92 15.27
C PHE A 55 5.30 10.19 15.83
N ASP A 56 6.34 9.46 15.39
CA ASP A 56 7.71 9.83 15.75
C ASP A 56 8.14 11.09 14.98
N VAL A 57 7.70 12.24 15.47
CA VAL A 57 8.02 13.58 14.95
C VAL A 57 9.53 13.83 14.98
N SER A 58 10.25 13.20 15.92
CA SER A 58 11.70 13.33 16.04
C SER A 58 12.37 12.66 14.85
N SER A 59 11.95 11.45 14.47
CA SER A 59 12.43 10.76 13.27
C SER A 59 12.20 11.58 11.99
N VAL A 60 11.00 12.14 11.79
CA VAL A 60 10.74 13.01 10.61
C VAL A 60 11.65 14.23 10.61
N SER A 61 11.83 14.86 11.78
CA SER A 61 12.70 16.03 11.92
C SER A 61 14.17 15.70 11.63
N ASP A 62 14.63 14.51 12.00
CA ASP A 62 15.98 14.05 11.68
C ASP A 62 16.16 13.78 10.18
N PHE A 63 15.15 13.24 9.49
CA PHE A 63 15.19 13.09 8.03
C PHE A 63 15.19 14.43 7.30
N ILE A 64 14.41 15.41 7.78
CA ILE A 64 14.42 16.79 7.29
C ILE A 64 15.83 17.37 7.41
N ARG A 65 16.42 17.32 8.62
CA ARG A 65 17.77 17.85 8.87
C ARG A 65 18.83 17.20 7.97
N GLN A 66 18.77 15.88 7.79
CA GLN A 66 19.68 15.16 6.88
C GLN A 66 19.52 15.64 5.44
N THR A 67 18.29 15.78 4.96
CA THR A 67 17.99 16.23 3.59
C THR A 67 18.46 17.68 3.35
N GLU A 68 18.23 18.58 4.31
CA GLU A 68 18.65 19.99 4.27
C GLU A 68 20.18 20.15 4.25
N THR A 69 20.89 19.35 5.03
CA THR A 69 22.37 19.34 5.07
C THR A 69 22.98 18.66 3.84
N GLY A 70 22.15 18.07 2.98
CA GLY A 70 22.56 17.39 1.75
C GLY A 70 23.13 16.01 1.95
N HIS A 71 22.86 15.40 3.10
CA HIS A 71 23.08 13.98 3.29
C HIS A 71 21.96 13.19 2.60
N ASN A 72 22.34 12.17 1.82
CA ASN A 72 21.38 11.26 1.24
C ASN A 72 20.76 10.42 2.36
N VAL A 73 19.44 10.54 2.50
CA VAL A 73 18.68 9.71 3.43
C VAL A 73 18.73 8.27 2.95
N SER A 74 19.03 7.35 3.88
CA SER A 74 19.04 5.92 3.59
C SER A 74 17.66 5.44 3.17
N GLN A 75 17.56 4.84 1.97
CA GLN A 75 16.32 4.22 1.49
C GLN A 75 15.79 3.16 2.45
N PHE A 76 16.69 2.39 3.08
CA PHE A 76 16.31 1.39 4.06
C PHE A 76 15.69 2.03 5.31
N SER A 77 16.35 3.05 5.87
CA SER A 77 15.91 3.71 7.10
C SER A 77 14.58 4.46 6.90
N LEU A 78 14.47 5.20 5.80
CA LEU A 78 13.22 5.89 5.46
C LEU A 78 12.12 4.90 5.12
N GLY A 79 12.42 3.85 4.34
CA GLY A 79 11.45 2.80 4.01
C GLY A 79 10.86 2.12 5.24
N TRP A 80 11.69 1.75 6.21
CA TRP A 80 11.24 1.16 7.47
C TRP A 80 10.38 2.11 8.31
N PHE A 81 10.80 3.38 8.38
CA PHE A 81 10.04 4.42 9.08
C PHE A 81 8.66 4.59 8.45
N ILE A 82 8.58 4.70 7.12
CA ILE A 82 7.31 4.87 6.41
C ILE A 82 6.41 3.63 6.52
N ASP A 83 6.96 2.40 6.46
CA ASP A 83 6.18 1.17 6.68
C ASP A 83 5.52 1.17 8.07
N THR A 84 6.30 1.46 9.12
CA THR A 84 5.80 1.53 10.49
C THR A 84 4.75 2.63 10.65
N LEU A 85 5.01 3.81 10.08
CA LEU A 85 4.11 4.96 10.08
C LEU A 85 2.77 4.62 9.43
N LEU A 86 2.78 3.98 8.26
CA LEU A 86 1.56 3.63 7.54
C LEU A 86 0.75 2.56 8.27
N ILE A 87 1.40 1.60 8.93
CA ILE A 87 0.72 0.62 9.80
C ILE A 87 -0.01 1.35 10.95
N ASP A 88 0.66 2.29 11.61
CA ASP A 88 0.06 3.06 12.71
C ASP A 88 -1.13 3.90 12.24
N ILE A 89 -0.97 4.65 11.14
CA ILE A 89 -2.07 5.44 10.54
C ILE A 89 -3.25 4.53 10.16
N ALA A 90 -2.97 3.42 9.47
CA ALA A 90 -4.00 2.47 9.04
C ALA A 90 -4.77 1.88 10.22
N SER A 91 -4.11 1.59 11.35
CA SER A 91 -4.79 1.06 12.54
C SER A 91 -5.88 1.98 13.11
N ARG A 92 -5.87 3.27 12.75
CA ARG A 92 -6.79 4.31 13.21
C ARG A 92 -7.79 4.78 12.16
N ASP A 93 -7.67 4.31 10.93
CA ASP A 93 -8.58 4.62 9.83
C ASP A 93 -8.99 3.33 9.14
N GLU A 94 -10.20 2.86 9.42
CA GLU A 94 -10.70 1.58 8.93
C GLU A 94 -10.72 1.49 7.40
N GLU A 95 -11.04 2.60 6.71
CA GLU A 95 -11.08 2.61 5.25
C GLU A 95 -9.67 2.51 4.67
N LEU A 96 -8.72 3.25 5.27
CA LEU A 96 -7.31 3.19 4.90
C LEU A 96 -6.70 1.80 5.21
N PHE A 97 -7.08 1.19 6.33
CA PHE A 97 -6.70 -0.18 6.68
C PHE A 97 -7.12 -1.16 5.59
N ARG A 98 -8.40 -1.14 5.22
CA ARG A 98 -8.94 -2.00 4.15
C ARG A 98 -8.26 -1.73 2.81
N TYR A 99 -7.93 -0.48 2.53
CA TYR A 99 -7.25 -0.09 1.30
C TYR A 99 -5.86 -0.72 1.20
N PHE A 100 -5.01 -0.55 2.23
CA PHE A 100 -3.65 -1.09 2.23
C PHE A 100 -3.60 -2.62 2.34
N HIS A 101 -4.57 -3.22 3.03
CA HIS A 101 -4.65 -4.66 3.24
C HIS A 101 -5.64 -5.35 2.29
N ARG A 102 -5.97 -4.72 1.15
CA ARG A 102 -6.78 -5.37 0.12
C ARG A 102 -6.16 -6.70 -0.27
N ASP A 103 -7.00 -7.71 -0.46
CA ASP A 103 -6.58 -9.09 -0.75
C ASP A 103 -5.76 -9.77 0.38
N GLY A 104 -5.80 -9.25 1.60
CA GLY A 104 -5.09 -9.81 2.76
C GLY A 104 -3.58 -9.56 2.74
N LEU A 105 -3.12 -8.57 1.96
CA LEU A 105 -1.73 -8.19 1.88
C LEU A 105 -1.24 -7.53 3.17
N LEU A 106 0.03 -7.76 3.51
CA LEU A 106 0.73 -6.97 4.52
C LEU A 106 1.13 -5.60 3.95
N MET A 107 1.30 -4.59 4.80
CA MET A 107 1.77 -3.25 4.40
C MET A 107 3.05 -3.31 3.55
N SER A 108 4.04 -4.09 3.99
CA SER A 108 5.29 -4.27 3.25
C SER A 108 5.08 -4.87 1.86
N SER A 109 4.14 -5.80 1.71
CA SER A 109 3.74 -6.35 0.40
C SER A 109 3.08 -5.29 -0.47
N TYR A 110 2.18 -4.47 0.08
CA TYR A 110 1.58 -3.34 -0.62
C TYR A 110 2.65 -2.37 -1.14
N LEU A 111 3.59 -1.97 -0.26
CA LEU A 111 4.67 -1.04 -0.59
C LEU A 111 5.61 -1.58 -1.66
N GLN A 112 5.88 -2.90 -1.67
CA GLN A 112 6.80 -3.54 -2.61
C GLN A 112 6.16 -3.92 -3.96
N THR A 113 4.82 -4.02 -4.02
CA THR A 113 4.12 -4.50 -5.21
C THR A 113 3.24 -3.40 -5.81
N THR A 114 2.07 -3.18 -5.22
CA THR A 114 1.04 -2.24 -5.66
C THR A 114 1.63 -0.85 -5.80
N PHE A 115 2.25 -0.33 -4.73
CA PHE A 115 2.76 1.03 -4.72
C PHE A 115 3.95 1.23 -5.67
N GLN A 116 4.90 0.29 -5.72
CA GLN A 116 6.01 0.37 -6.70
C GLN A 116 5.51 0.40 -8.14
N SER A 117 4.41 -0.30 -8.43
CA SER A 117 3.88 -0.42 -9.79
C SER A 117 3.09 0.81 -10.22
N HIS A 118 2.38 1.47 -9.29
CA HIS A 118 1.43 2.56 -9.60
C HIS A 118 1.50 3.71 -8.58
N PRO A 119 2.68 4.29 -8.30
CA PRO A 119 2.84 5.16 -7.14
C PRO A 119 1.98 6.44 -7.22
N ARG A 120 1.79 6.97 -8.43
CA ARG A 120 1.01 8.20 -8.64
C ARG A 120 -0.47 7.94 -8.50
N GLU A 121 -0.96 6.82 -9.03
CA GLU A 121 -2.37 6.42 -8.91
C GLU A 121 -2.75 6.13 -7.45
N GLU A 122 -1.85 5.48 -6.70
CA GLU A 122 -2.06 5.16 -5.28
C GLU A 122 -2.09 6.44 -4.44
N ILE A 123 -1.15 7.38 -4.65
CA ILE A 123 -1.17 8.71 -4.00
C ILE A 123 -2.45 9.50 -4.36
N ALA A 124 -2.83 9.54 -5.64
CA ALA A 124 -4.05 10.21 -6.07
C ALA A 124 -5.32 9.60 -5.47
N THR A 125 -5.30 8.30 -5.19
CA THR A 125 -6.41 7.61 -4.52
C THR A 125 -6.47 8.00 -3.05
N LEU A 126 -5.35 8.05 -2.33
CA LEU A 126 -5.33 8.53 -0.94
C LEU A 126 -5.76 10.00 -0.81
N LEU A 127 -5.41 10.85 -1.78
CA LEU A 127 -5.89 12.24 -1.81
C LEU A 127 -7.41 12.31 -1.92
N ARG A 128 -8.02 11.52 -2.82
CA ARG A 128 -9.50 11.44 -2.92
C ARG A 128 -10.13 10.92 -1.63
N MET A 129 -9.53 9.88 -1.03
CA MET A 129 -10.00 9.39 0.27
C MET A 129 -9.89 10.47 1.35
N ALA A 130 -8.86 11.33 1.32
CA ALA A 130 -8.74 12.43 2.28
C ALA A 130 -9.87 13.47 2.15
N ASP A 131 -10.40 13.68 0.94
CA ASP A 131 -11.57 14.54 0.71
C ASP A 131 -12.87 13.95 1.31
N ASP A 132 -12.94 12.61 1.43
CA ASP A 132 -14.13 11.90 1.92
C ASP A 132 -14.19 11.77 3.46
N GLY A 133 -13.09 12.00 4.17
CA GLY A 133 -13.04 11.95 5.64
C GLY A 133 -11.65 11.73 6.22
N ASN A 134 -11.51 11.94 7.54
CA ASN A 134 -10.25 11.73 8.29
C ASN A 134 -9.01 12.33 7.60
N GLN A 135 -9.19 13.57 7.10
CA GLN A 135 -8.26 14.24 6.19
C GLN A 135 -6.82 14.23 6.70
N THR A 136 -6.59 14.51 7.99
CA THR A 136 -5.23 14.57 8.58
C THR A 136 -4.47 13.25 8.41
N LEU A 137 -5.06 12.12 8.78
CA LEU A 137 -4.42 10.80 8.71
C LEU A 137 -4.16 10.37 7.27
N ARG A 138 -5.13 10.61 6.37
CA ARG A 138 -5.03 10.23 4.97
C ARG A 138 -4.03 11.09 4.19
N LEU A 139 -3.98 12.40 4.48
CA LEU A 139 -2.92 13.27 3.96
C LEU A 139 -1.55 12.88 4.51
N ALA A 140 -1.45 12.50 5.79
CA ALA A 140 -0.19 12.03 6.35
C ALA A 140 0.30 10.77 5.63
N ALA A 141 -0.59 9.81 5.36
CA ALA A 141 -0.27 8.63 4.54
C ALA A 141 0.14 9.00 3.10
N CYS A 142 -0.53 9.98 2.49
CA CYS A 142 -0.18 10.51 1.17
C CYS A 142 1.26 11.06 1.13
N HIS A 143 1.61 11.96 2.06
CA HIS A 143 2.96 12.53 2.13
C HIS A 143 4.02 11.50 2.51
N ALA A 144 3.67 10.53 3.35
CA ALA A 144 4.54 9.41 3.67
C ALA A 144 4.91 8.58 2.42
N LEU A 145 3.93 8.26 1.57
CA LEU A 145 4.17 7.61 0.29
C LEU A 145 4.92 8.51 -0.70
N GLY A 146 4.59 9.81 -0.74
CA GLY A 146 5.29 10.81 -1.54
C GLY A 146 6.79 10.85 -1.23
N ALA A 147 7.17 10.80 0.05
CA ALA A 147 8.56 10.78 0.48
C ALA A 147 9.34 9.58 -0.10
N LEU A 148 8.70 8.43 -0.29
CA LEU A 148 9.35 7.24 -0.89
C LEU A 148 9.68 7.42 -2.38
N LEU A 149 9.03 8.36 -3.09
CA LEU A 149 9.28 8.60 -4.51
C LEU A 149 10.49 9.47 -4.78
N TYR A 150 10.87 10.29 -3.82
CA TYR A 150 11.90 11.33 -4.01
C TYR A 150 13.18 11.02 -3.23
N ILE A 151 13.42 9.76 -2.91
CA ILE A 151 14.67 9.33 -2.28
C ILE A 151 15.80 9.48 -3.31
N PRO A 152 16.77 10.38 -3.09
CA PRO A 152 17.82 10.63 -4.08
C PRO A 152 18.65 9.37 -4.33
N ASN A 153 18.81 8.99 -5.59
CA ASN A 153 19.68 7.90 -5.96
C ASN A 153 21.10 8.43 -6.20
N ALA A 154 22.08 7.89 -5.46
CA ALA A 154 23.48 8.31 -5.57
C ALA A 154 24.09 8.12 -6.97
N LYS A 155 23.44 7.32 -7.84
CA LYS A 155 23.86 7.09 -9.23
C LYS A 155 23.34 8.16 -10.20
N ASP A 156 22.37 8.97 -9.81
CA ASP A 156 21.77 9.96 -10.68
C ASP A 156 22.65 11.23 -10.78
N PRO A 157 22.48 12.06 -11.82
CA PRO A 157 23.20 13.33 -11.93
C PRO A 157 22.93 14.26 -10.72
N PRO A 158 23.89 15.09 -10.29
CA PRO A 158 23.72 15.98 -9.14
C PRO A 158 22.46 16.86 -9.21
N ALA A 159 22.15 17.41 -10.39
CA ALA A 159 20.96 18.23 -10.57
C ALA A 159 19.64 17.46 -10.34
N VAL A 160 19.61 16.15 -10.64
CA VAL A 160 18.46 15.28 -10.37
C VAL A 160 18.38 15.01 -8.87
N GLN A 161 19.49 14.64 -8.23
CA GLN A 161 19.55 14.44 -6.78
C GLN A 161 19.13 15.69 -6.00
N ASP A 162 19.51 16.88 -6.46
CA ASP A 162 19.10 18.16 -5.85
C ASP A 162 17.59 18.40 -5.96
N ASN A 163 17.01 18.09 -7.12
CA ASN A 163 15.57 18.18 -7.30
C ASN A 163 14.83 17.17 -6.42
N ASP A 164 15.29 15.93 -6.34
CA ASP A 164 14.68 14.89 -5.51
C ASP A 164 14.78 15.24 -4.03
N ARG A 165 15.92 15.75 -3.56
CA ARG A 165 16.07 16.27 -2.19
C ARG A 165 15.07 17.38 -1.88
N ARG A 166 14.85 18.31 -2.82
CA ARG A 166 13.87 19.39 -2.65
C ARG A 166 12.44 18.86 -2.55
N LEU A 167 12.08 17.87 -3.37
CA LEU A 167 10.76 17.25 -3.34
C LEU A 167 10.56 16.43 -2.06
N LEU A 168 11.54 15.60 -1.70
CA LEU A 168 11.55 14.85 -0.44
C LEU A 168 11.39 15.76 0.77
N LEU A 169 12.11 16.88 0.81
CA LEU A 169 12.00 17.87 1.88
C LEU A 169 10.59 18.44 1.98
N GLY A 170 9.93 18.71 0.84
CA GLY A 170 8.53 19.15 0.80
C GLY A 170 7.60 18.12 1.43
N GLU A 171 7.72 16.85 1.03
CA GLU A 171 6.88 15.76 1.56
C GLU A 171 7.10 15.55 3.07
N LEU A 172 8.36 15.52 3.53
CA LEU A 172 8.68 15.36 4.95
C LEU A 172 8.21 16.54 5.80
N THR A 173 8.27 17.77 5.26
CA THR A 173 7.80 18.97 5.96
C THR A 173 6.28 18.94 6.12
N ALA A 174 5.55 18.64 5.04
CA ALA A 174 4.09 18.50 5.08
C ALA A 174 3.66 17.37 6.02
N LEU A 175 4.37 16.23 5.99
CA LEU A 175 4.16 15.14 6.93
C LEU A 175 4.33 15.63 8.38
N ARG A 176 5.44 16.30 8.71
CA ARG A 176 5.68 16.83 10.06
C ARG A 176 4.56 17.78 10.52
N GLU A 177 4.10 18.66 9.64
CA GLU A 177 3.01 19.60 9.96
C GLU A 177 1.71 18.88 10.31
N LEU A 178 1.34 17.85 9.54
CA LEU A 178 0.16 17.03 9.82
C LEU A 178 0.30 16.24 11.12
N GLN A 179 1.50 15.75 11.44
CA GLN A 179 1.76 15.07 12.71
C GLN A 179 1.59 16.01 13.91
N LEU A 180 2.06 17.26 13.79
CA LEU A 180 1.87 18.30 14.81
C LEU A 180 0.38 18.66 14.97
N GLN A 181 -0.35 18.82 13.86
CA GLN A 181 -1.78 19.09 13.90
C GLN A 181 -2.56 17.95 14.56
N ALA A 182 -2.26 16.69 14.23
CA ALA A 182 -2.89 15.53 14.86
C ALA A 182 -2.63 15.48 16.37
N ARG A 183 -1.40 15.80 16.80
CA ARG A 183 -1.03 15.88 18.22
C ARG A 183 -1.77 16.98 18.96
N ASP A 184 -1.95 18.14 18.34
CA ASP A 184 -2.68 19.26 18.95
C ASP A 184 -4.18 18.96 19.09
N GLN A 185 -4.76 18.23 18.13
CA GLN A 185 -6.16 17.78 18.19
C GLN A 185 -6.41 16.73 19.29
N ALA A 186 -5.39 15.94 19.60
CA ALA A 186 -5.44 14.88 20.62
C ALA A 186 -5.39 15.39 22.07
N ARG A 187 -4.93 16.63 22.29
CA ARG A 187 -4.72 17.15 23.64
C ARG A 187 -6.07 17.50 24.29
N PRO A 188 -6.42 16.91 25.46
CA PRO A 188 -7.65 17.27 26.16
C PRO A 188 -7.63 18.75 26.54
N ARG A 189 -8.76 19.42 26.33
CA ARG A 189 -8.97 20.84 26.67
C ARG A 189 -9.23 21.03 28.16
#